data_AF-A0A2T4D352-F1
#
_entry.id   AF-A0A2T4D352-F1
#
_cell.length_a   1.000
_cell.length_b   1.000
_cell.length_c   1.000
_cell.angle_alpha   90.00
_cell.angle_beta   90.00
_cell.angle_gamma   90.00
#
_symmetry.space_group_name_H-M   'P 1'
#
loop_
_entity.id
_entity.type
_entity.pdbx_description
1 polymer ?
#
loop_
_entity_poly.entity_id
_entity_poly.type
_entity_poly.pdbx_seq_one_letter_code
_entity_poly.pdbx_strand_id
1 'polypeptide(L)'
;DSFTEVSSSASIKVTLVQGSSPKVDVSTDGELEDVLTEVSGNHLKISRKQNDSFFGSNYNNDKIEVTVYFQEIDRLKVSSSSKMEVKNLIKGKRLNAEVSSSGKLTFSADVEESDISVSSSGRLEAQINCKELEAKVSSSGKIEINGEADEFDATASSSGTINGDG
;
A
#
# COMPACT_ATOMS: atom_id res chain seq x y z
N ASP A 1 -10.03 16.59 -3.54
CA ASP A 1 -9.42 16.76 -2.21
C ASP A 1 -7.94 16.44 -2.25
N SER A 2 -7.15 17.00 -1.34
CA SER A 2 -5.74 16.63 -1.17
C SER A 2 -5.63 15.43 -0.23
N PHE A 3 -4.66 14.56 -0.44
CA PHE A 3 -4.38 13.40 0.41
C PHE A 3 -2.88 13.10 0.41
N THR A 4 -2.40 12.55 1.52
CA THR A 4 -1.03 12.01 1.66
C THR A 4 -1.02 10.56 2.14
N GLU A 5 -2.19 10.01 2.47
CA GLU A 5 -2.36 8.61 2.85
C GLU A 5 -3.24 7.90 1.82
N VAL A 6 -2.81 6.73 1.36
CA VAL A 6 -3.59 5.89 0.43
C VAL A 6 -3.73 4.49 1.00
N SER A 7 -4.98 4.02 1.13
CA SER A 7 -5.25 2.64 1.51
C SER A 7 -6.06 1.90 0.46
N SER A 8 -5.67 0.67 0.17
CA SER A 8 -6.39 -0.24 -0.72
C SER A 8 -6.79 -1.52 0.00
N SER A 9 -7.98 -2.03 -0.29
CA SER A 9 -8.44 -3.35 0.16
C SER A 9 -9.38 -4.01 -0.86
N ALA A 10 -9.89 -5.20 -0.53
CA ALA A 10 -10.85 -5.96 -1.33
C ALA A 10 -10.38 -6.27 -2.76
N SER A 11 -9.18 -6.85 -2.92
CA SER A 11 -8.65 -7.37 -4.20
C SER A 11 -8.56 -6.34 -5.35
N ILE A 12 -8.42 -5.07 -5.02
CA ILE A 12 -8.22 -3.99 -6.00
C ILE A 12 -6.73 -3.88 -6.36
N LYS A 13 -6.44 -3.63 -7.63
CA LYS A 13 -5.09 -3.25 -8.09
C LYS A 13 -4.99 -1.73 -8.17
N VAL A 14 -4.10 -1.13 -7.40
CA VAL A 14 -3.87 0.32 -7.35
C VAL A 14 -2.50 0.65 -7.93
N THR A 15 -2.44 1.63 -8.82
CA THR A 15 -1.21 2.21 -9.33
C THR A 15 -1.13 3.68 -8.92
N LEU A 16 -0.08 4.06 -8.22
CA LEU A 16 0.17 5.45 -7.83
C LEU A 16 1.16 6.08 -8.80
N VAL A 17 0.83 7.26 -9.30
CA VAL A 17 1.65 8.07 -10.21
C VAL A 17 1.75 9.49 -9.65
N GLN A 18 2.95 10.05 -9.58
CA GLN A 18 3.12 11.44 -9.13
C GLN A 18 2.63 12.39 -10.22
N GLY A 19 1.83 13.39 -9.85
CA GLY A 19 1.27 14.39 -10.76
C GLY A 19 1.15 15.76 -10.10
N SER A 20 0.84 16.77 -10.91
CA SER A 20 0.68 18.15 -10.43
C SER A 20 -0.58 18.40 -9.60
N SER A 21 -1.55 17.49 -9.67
CA SER A 21 -2.84 17.60 -8.98
C SER A 21 -3.40 16.22 -8.64
N PRO A 22 -4.10 16.06 -7.51
CA PRO A 22 -4.76 14.81 -7.16
C PRO A 22 -5.84 14.41 -8.18
N LYS A 23 -5.84 13.15 -8.59
CA LYS A 23 -6.84 12.57 -9.50
C LYS A 23 -6.96 11.07 -9.27
N VAL A 24 -8.15 10.50 -9.43
CA VAL A 24 -8.38 9.06 -9.37
C VAL A 24 -9.10 8.61 -10.63
N ASP A 25 -8.51 7.67 -11.36
CA ASP A 25 -9.11 7.01 -12.52
C ASP A 25 -9.42 5.56 -12.16
N VAL A 26 -10.66 5.13 -12.38
CA VAL A 26 -11.13 3.78 -12.06
C VAL A 26 -11.49 3.05 -13.35
N SER A 27 -10.99 1.83 -13.50
CA SER A 27 -11.32 0.90 -14.58
C SER A 27 -11.82 -0.41 -13.98
N THR A 28 -12.99 -0.87 -14.41
CA THR A 28 -13.57 -2.14 -13.96
C THR A 28 -14.36 -2.82 -15.09
N ASP A 29 -14.46 -4.15 -15.04
CA ASP A 29 -15.36 -4.95 -15.87
C ASP A 29 -16.75 -5.17 -15.24
N GLY A 30 -16.95 -4.74 -13.98
CA GLY A 30 -18.22 -4.71 -13.29
C GLY A 30 -18.83 -3.31 -13.21
N GLU A 31 -19.65 -3.08 -12.18
CA GLU A 31 -20.31 -1.79 -11.97
C GLU A 31 -19.39 -0.80 -11.27
N LEU A 32 -19.23 0.40 -11.84
CA LEU A 32 -18.41 1.46 -11.23
C LEU A 32 -18.91 1.85 -9.84
N GLU A 33 -20.21 1.74 -9.60
CA GLU A 33 -20.84 2.04 -8.32
C GLU A 33 -20.37 1.12 -7.19
N ASP A 34 -19.85 -0.07 -7.49
CA ASP A 34 -19.33 -1.01 -6.49
C ASP A 34 -17.93 -0.63 -6.00
N VAL A 35 -17.27 0.34 -6.65
CA VAL A 35 -15.96 0.84 -6.25
C VAL A 35 -16.13 2.05 -5.33
N LEU A 36 -15.66 1.94 -4.09
CA LEU A 36 -15.57 3.04 -3.14
C LEU A 36 -14.22 3.74 -3.29
N THR A 37 -14.26 5.03 -3.65
CA THR A 37 -13.12 5.95 -3.57
C THR A 37 -13.54 7.14 -2.74
N GLU A 38 -13.00 7.27 -1.53
CA GLU A 38 -13.43 8.28 -0.57
C GLU A 38 -12.21 8.95 0.05
N VAL A 39 -12.22 10.29 0.09
CA VAL A 39 -11.21 11.06 0.83
C VAL A 39 -11.83 11.54 2.14
N SER A 40 -11.22 11.17 3.26
CA SER A 40 -11.56 11.67 4.59
C SER A 40 -10.32 12.28 5.23
N GLY A 41 -10.32 13.59 5.42
CA GLY A 41 -9.11 14.31 5.83
C GLY A 41 -8.02 14.21 4.75
N ASN A 42 -6.86 13.67 5.11
CA ASN A 42 -5.72 13.40 4.22
C ASN A 42 -5.67 11.95 3.70
N HIS A 43 -6.70 11.15 3.97
CA HIS A 43 -6.71 9.72 3.68
C HIS A 43 -7.65 9.38 2.53
N LEU A 44 -7.08 8.92 1.41
CA LEU A 44 -7.80 8.29 0.31
C LEU A 44 -7.98 6.78 0.58
N LYS A 45 -9.24 6.37 0.73
CA LYS A 45 -9.65 4.97 0.86
C LYS A 45 -10.18 4.44 -0.47
N ILE A 46 -9.62 3.32 -0.90
CA ILE A 46 -10.01 2.58 -2.10
C ILE A 46 -10.43 1.16 -1.67
N SER A 47 -11.69 0.82 -1.85
CA SER A 47 -12.21 -0.52 -1.52
C SER A 47 -13.43 -0.84 -2.37
N ARG A 48 -13.97 -2.06 -2.27
CA ARG A 48 -15.33 -2.33 -2.75
C ARG A 48 -16.35 -1.79 -1.75
N LYS A 49 -17.50 -1.31 -2.23
CA LYS A 49 -18.64 -1.05 -1.35
C LYS A 49 -19.09 -2.37 -0.74
N GLN A 50 -19.33 -2.39 0.56
CA GLN A 50 -19.98 -3.53 1.19
C GLN A 50 -21.49 -3.32 1.04
N ASN A 51 -22.16 -4.25 0.37
CA ASN A 51 -23.61 -4.30 0.45
C ASN A 51 -24.00 -4.85 1.82
N ASP A 52 -24.74 -4.04 2.58
CA ASP A 52 -25.30 -4.37 3.91
C ASP A 52 -26.48 -5.36 3.81
N SER A 53 -26.44 -6.24 2.81
CA SER A 53 -27.47 -7.26 2.61
C SER A 53 -27.18 -8.41 3.56
N PHE A 54 -28.02 -8.51 4.59
CA PHE A 54 -28.17 -9.57 5.62
C PHE A 54 -28.07 -11.03 5.11
N PHE A 55 -27.90 -11.28 3.81
CA PHE A 55 -27.73 -12.57 3.17
C PHE A 55 -26.71 -12.46 2.02
N GLY A 56 -25.45 -12.79 2.29
CA GLY A 56 -24.45 -13.14 1.28
C GLY A 56 -23.79 -11.96 0.56
N SER A 57 -22.52 -11.70 0.90
CA SER A 57 -21.63 -10.92 0.05
C SER A 57 -21.24 -11.76 -1.17
N ASN A 58 -21.88 -11.53 -2.31
CA ASN A 58 -21.32 -11.97 -3.58
C ASN A 58 -20.12 -11.07 -3.88
N TYR A 59 -18.93 -11.51 -3.47
CA TYR A 59 -17.70 -11.02 -4.09
C TYR A 59 -17.75 -11.44 -5.55
N ASN A 60 -18.21 -10.55 -6.42
CA ASN A 60 -17.94 -10.73 -7.84
C ASN A 60 -16.42 -10.71 -8.04
N ASN A 61 -15.92 -11.58 -8.91
CA ASN A 61 -14.52 -11.63 -9.29
C ASN A 61 -14.14 -10.50 -10.24
N ASP A 62 -14.92 -9.42 -10.26
CA ASP A 62 -14.75 -8.25 -11.12
C ASP A 62 -13.36 -7.67 -10.89
N LYS A 63 -12.65 -7.49 -12.00
CA LYS A 63 -11.34 -6.88 -12.02
C LYS A 63 -11.52 -5.38 -11.82
N ILE A 64 -10.88 -4.84 -10.78
CA ILE A 64 -10.84 -3.41 -10.51
C ILE A 64 -9.40 -2.93 -10.53
N GLU A 65 -9.12 -1.97 -11.40
CA GLU A 65 -7.84 -1.27 -11.48
C GLU A 65 -8.06 0.22 -11.21
N VAL A 66 -7.31 0.80 -10.29
CA VAL A 66 -7.39 2.22 -9.92
C VAL A 66 -6.05 2.88 -10.11
N THR A 67 -6.00 3.98 -10.86
CA THR A 67 -4.82 4.84 -10.97
C THR A 67 -5.03 6.08 -10.13
N VAL A 68 -4.10 6.35 -9.22
CA VAL A 68 -4.13 7.49 -8.30
C VAL A 68 -2.99 8.42 -8.65
N TYR A 69 -3.32 9.66 -8.98
CA TYR A 69 -2.35 10.73 -9.14
C TYR A 69 -2.18 11.43 -7.80
N PHE A 70 -0.96 11.48 -7.29
CA PHE A 70 -0.63 12.06 -5.98
C PHE A 70 0.41 13.16 -6.10
N GLN A 71 0.50 14.04 -5.10
CA GLN A 71 1.55 15.05 -5.00
C GLN A 71 2.65 14.59 -4.03
N GLU A 72 2.23 14.21 -2.81
CA GLU A 72 3.07 13.71 -1.73
C GLU A 72 2.40 12.49 -1.09
N ILE A 73 3.20 11.59 -0.51
CA ILE A 73 2.73 10.38 0.17
C ILE A 73 3.54 10.17 1.43
N ASP A 74 2.84 10.08 2.56
CA ASP A 74 3.41 9.78 3.87
C ASP A 74 3.00 8.37 4.33
N ARG A 75 1.88 7.83 3.81
CA ARG A 75 1.38 6.51 4.24
C ARG A 75 0.77 5.69 3.11
N LEU A 76 1.15 4.41 3.07
CA LEU A 76 0.59 3.41 2.17
C LEU A 76 0.07 2.23 2.98
N LYS A 77 -1.18 1.83 2.73
CA LYS A 77 -1.79 0.67 3.40
C LYS A 77 -2.43 -0.27 2.41
N VAL A 78 -2.06 -1.55 2.46
CA VAL A 78 -2.55 -2.58 1.53
C VAL A 78 -3.05 -3.78 2.30
N SER A 79 -4.30 -4.18 2.06
CA SER A 79 -4.86 -5.37 2.70
C SER A 79 -5.81 -6.16 1.80
N SER A 80 -6.31 -7.30 2.30
CA SER A 80 -7.36 -8.11 1.68
C SER A 80 -7.10 -8.44 0.21
N SER A 81 -5.93 -9.02 -0.07
CA SER A 81 -5.48 -9.43 -1.41
C SER A 81 -5.35 -8.31 -2.44
N SER A 82 -5.40 -7.05 -2.01
CA SER A 82 -5.14 -5.92 -2.91
C SER A 82 -3.66 -5.81 -3.28
N LYS A 83 -3.39 -5.21 -4.43
CA LYS A 83 -2.03 -4.93 -4.89
C LYS A 83 -1.87 -3.44 -5.10
N MET A 84 -0.79 -2.85 -4.60
CA MET A 84 -0.47 -1.46 -4.80
C MET A 84 0.96 -1.32 -5.35
N GLU A 85 1.12 -0.50 -6.38
CA GLU A 85 2.42 -0.20 -6.98
C GLU A 85 2.59 1.31 -7.12
N VAL A 86 3.68 1.85 -6.58
CA VAL A 86 4.04 3.26 -6.75
C VAL A 86 5.08 3.36 -7.86
N LYS A 87 4.74 4.05 -8.95
CA LYS A 87 5.59 4.15 -10.15
C LYS A 87 6.72 5.16 -10.01
N ASN A 88 6.54 6.17 -9.16
CA ASN A 88 7.48 7.25 -8.95
C ASN A 88 8.24 7.06 -7.64
N LEU A 89 9.44 7.65 -7.56
CA LEU A 89 10.22 7.72 -6.33
C LEU A 89 9.48 8.59 -5.31
N ILE A 90 9.13 8.01 -4.16
CA ILE A 90 8.57 8.75 -3.03
C ILE A 90 9.69 9.55 -2.38
N LYS A 91 9.45 10.84 -2.16
CA LYS A 91 10.36 11.73 -1.43
C LYS A 91 9.61 12.39 -0.30
N GLY A 92 10.27 12.55 0.84
CA GLY A 92 9.64 13.14 2.02
C GLY A 92 10.49 12.95 3.25
N LYS A 93 9.93 13.34 4.40
CA LYS A 93 10.59 13.12 5.69
C LYS A 93 10.32 11.74 6.23
N ARG A 94 9.06 11.31 6.19
CA ARG A 94 8.60 10.06 6.77
C ARG A 94 7.75 9.29 5.77
N LEU A 95 7.94 7.98 5.72
CA LEU A 95 7.06 7.08 4.98
C LEU A 95 6.66 5.90 5.86
N ASN A 96 5.36 5.67 5.99
CA ASN A 96 4.82 4.51 6.70
C ASN A 96 4.13 3.56 5.72
N ALA A 97 4.57 2.31 5.66
CA ALA A 97 4.04 1.29 4.77
C ALA A 97 3.53 0.06 5.52
N GLU A 98 2.22 -0.18 5.43
CA GLU A 98 1.53 -1.28 6.09
C GLU A 98 0.97 -2.29 5.08
N VAL A 99 1.29 -3.58 5.24
CA VAL A 99 0.75 -4.66 4.42
C VAL A 99 0.21 -5.81 5.28
N SER A 100 -1.02 -6.24 5.01
CA SER A 100 -1.65 -7.38 5.70
C SER A 100 -2.56 -8.21 4.80
N SER A 101 -3.08 -9.32 5.31
CA SER A 101 -4.13 -10.14 4.66
C SER A 101 -3.90 -10.40 3.16
N SER A 102 -2.72 -10.92 2.81
CA SER A 102 -2.31 -11.26 1.43
C SER A 102 -2.16 -10.07 0.48
N GLY A 103 -2.13 -8.84 1.01
CA GLY A 103 -1.81 -7.66 0.22
C GLY A 103 -0.39 -7.69 -0.35
N LYS A 104 -0.17 -7.02 -1.47
CA LYS A 104 1.17 -6.82 -2.06
C LYS A 104 1.44 -5.33 -2.31
N LEU A 105 2.54 -4.82 -1.78
CA LEU A 105 2.98 -3.45 -1.99
C LEU A 105 4.37 -3.42 -2.67
N THR A 106 4.51 -2.59 -3.70
CA THR A 106 5.79 -2.33 -4.38
C THR A 106 6.04 -0.83 -4.54
N PHE A 107 7.19 -0.33 -4.11
CA PHE A 107 7.54 1.10 -4.22
C PHE A 107 9.05 1.37 -4.20
N SER A 108 9.43 2.61 -4.50
CA SER A 108 10.77 3.14 -4.24
C SER A 108 10.69 4.43 -3.43
N ALA A 109 11.60 4.62 -2.47
CA ALA A 109 11.60 5.79 -1.58
C ALA A 109 13.02 6.34 -1.33
N ASP A 110 13.09 7.66 -1.16
CA ASP A 110 14.25 8.45 -0.74
C ASP A 110 13.75 9.42 0.35
N VAL A 111 13.85 9.01 1.61
CA VAL A 111 13.19 9.64 2.77
C VAL A 111 14.13 9.72 3.97
N GLU A 112 13.82 10.54 4.99
CA GLU A 112 14.65 10.54 6.21
C GLU A 112 14.37 9.30 7.07
N GLU A 113 13.11 8.99 7.31
CA GLU A 113 12.66 7.87 8.15
C GLU A 113 11.63 7.01 7.39
N SER A 114 11.73 5.70 7.50
CA SER A 114 10.76 4.76 6.93
C SER A 114 10.34 3.68 7.92
N ASP A 115 9.04 3.58 8.16
CA ASP A 115 8.43 2.54 9.00
C ASP A 115 7.70 1.52 8.13
N ILE A 116 8.10 0.25 8.19
CA ILE A 116 7.50 -0.85 7.45
C ILE A 116 6.90 -1.86 8.42
N SER A 117 5.63 -2.22 8.19
CA SER A 117 4.94 -3.27 8.93
C SER A 117 4.24 -4.24 8.00
N VAL A 118 4.62 -5.52 8.07
CA VAL A 118 4.02 -6.61 7.29
C VAL A 118 3.52 -7.72 8.21
N SER A 119 2.28 -8.17 8.00
CA SER A 119 1.67 -9.23 8.81
C SER A 119 0.84 -10.21 7.97
N SER A 120 0.36 -11.28 8.60
CA SER A 120 -0.42 -12.35 7.96
C SER A 120 0.37 -13.00 6.81
N SER A 121 -0.12 -12.91 5.57
CA SER A 121 0.57 -13.38 4.35
C SER A 121 0.91 -12.21 3.42
N GLY A 122 1.02 -10.99 3.97
CA GLY A 122 1.35 -9.80 3.21
C GLY A 122 2.76 -9.86 2.62
N ARG A 123 2.96 -9.18 1.49
CA ARG A 123 4.27 -9.05 0.85
C ARG A 123 4.60 -7.60 0.53
N LEU A 124 5.79 -7.17 0.90
CA LEU A 124 6.34 -5.87 0.54
C LEU A 124 7.66 -6.05 -0.18
N GLU A 125 7.80 -5.37 -1.31
CA GLU A 125 9.02 -5.29 -2.12
C GLU A 125 9.37 -3.80 -2.29
N ALA A 126 10.50 -3.34 -1.78
CA ALA A 126 10.85 -1.92 -1.84
C ALA A 126 12.32 -1.67 -2.16
N GLN A 127 12.58 -0.54 -2.83
CA GLN A 127 13.91 0.05 -2.94
C GLN A 127 13.95 1.34 -2.11
N ILE A 128 14.71 1.38 -1.03
CA ILE A 128 14.65 2.46 -0.04
C ILE A 128 16.04 2.98 0.25
N ASN A 129 16.21 4.30 0.11
CA ASN A 129 17.33 5.03 0.67
C ASN A 129 16.82 5.91 1.80
N CYS A 130 17.37 5.78 3.00
CA CYS A 130 16.96 6.59 4.14
C CYS A 130 18.01 6.71 5.23
N LYS A 131 17.75 7.52 6.26
CA LYS A 131 18.60 7.56 7.45
C LYS A 131 18.18 6.47 8.43
N GLU A 132 16.89 6.38 8.72
CA GLU A 132 16.35 5.42 9.68
C GLU A 132 15.30 4.52 9.02
N LEU A 133 15.52 3.21 9.08
CA LEU A 133 14.59 2.20 8.59
C LEU A 133 14.18 1.26 9.72
N GLU A 134 12.90 1.25 10.07
CA GLU A 134 12.32 0.23 10.95
C GLU A 134 11.46 -0.75 10.13
N ALA A 135 11.80 -2.05 10.16
CA ALA A 135 11.07 -3.09 9.44
C ALA A 135 10.55 -4.18 10.40
N LYS A 136 9.23 -4.30 10.50
CA LYS A 136 8.54 -5.27 11.34
C LYS A 136 7.80 -6.28 10.48
N VAL A 137 8.08 -7.57 10.68
CA VAL A 137 7.32 -8.66 10.07
C VAL A 137 6.79 -9.66 11.10
N SER A 138 5.58 -10.15 10.88
CA SER A 138 4.96 -11.19 11.71
C SER A 138 4.19 -12.21 10.87
N SER A 139 3.81 -13.33 11.50
CA SER A 139 3.07 -14.45 10.87
C SER A 139 3.84 -15.07 9.71
N SER A 140 3.30 -15.06 8.49
CA SER A 140 3.93 -15.55 7.26
C SER A 140 4.20 -14.38 6.29
N GLY A 141 4.33 -13.16 6.83
CA GLY A 141 4.62 -11.98 6.05
C GLY A 141 6.02 -12.03 5.45
N LYS A 142 6.22 -11.30 4.36
CA LYS A 142 7.53 -11.19 3.72
C LYS A 142 7.85 -9.75 3.35
N ILE A 143 9.05 -9.33 3.71
CA ILE A 143 9.65 -8.05 3.37
C ILE A 143 10.91 -8.33 2.53
N GLU A 144 10.99 -7.72 1.36
CA GLU A 144 12.17 -7.69 0.48
C GLU A 144 12.54 -6.22 0.28
N ILE A 145 13.68 -5.79 0.82
CA ILE A 145 14.16 -4.41 0.74
C ILE A 145 15.54 -4.39 0.09
N ASN A 146 15.77 -3.43 -0.80
CA ASN A 146 17.09 -3.13 -1.35
C ASN A 146 17.39 -1.63 -1.17
N GLY A 147 18.66 -1.25 -1.02
CA GLY A 147 19.07 0.15 -0.91
C GLY A 147 19.94 0.42 0.31
N GLU A 148 20.01 1.68 0.74
CA GLU A 148 20.92 2.14 1.80
C GLU A 148 20.17 2.76 2.98
N ALA A 149 20.54 2.37 4.20
CA ALA A 149 20.04 2.97 5.42
C ALA A 149 21.22 3.24 6.38
N ASP A 150 21.29 4.45 6.96
CA ASP A 150 22.30 4.75 7.98
C ASP A 150 22.06 3.90 9.25
N GLU A 151 20.80 3.73 9.63
CA GLU A 151 20.32 2.91 10.75
C GLU A 151 19.18 1.99 10.27
N PHE A 152 19.31 0.69 10.58
CA PHE A 152 18.32 -0.33 10.21
C PHE A 152 17.97 -1.21 11.40
N ASP A 153 16.72 -1.14 11.87
CA ASP A 153 16.14 -2.05 12.86
C ASP A 153 15.15 -3.01 12.17
N ALA A 154 15.40 -4.30 12.32
CA ALA A 154 14.58 -5.35 11.72
C ALA A 154 14.08 -6.32 12.80
N THR A 155 12.75 -6.38 12.96
CA THR A 155 12.08 -7.31 13.86
C THR A 155 11.26 -8.32 13.07
N ALA A 156 11.64 -9.59 13.15
CA ALA A 156 10.87 -10.70 12.60
C ALA A 156 10.31 -11.58 13.73
N SER A 157 9.01 -11.86 13.66
CA SER A 157 8.31 -12.75 14.60
C SER A 157 7.57 -13.86 13.86
N SER A 158 7.41 -15.00 14.54
CA SER A 158 6.83 -16.23 13.98
C SER A 158 7.60 -16.74 12.75
N SER A 159 6.96 -16.80 11.58
CA SER A 159 7.55 -17.28 10.31
C SER A 159 7.79 -16.13 9.33
N GLY A 160 7.82 -14.89 9.82
CA GLY A 160 8.07 -13.71 9.00
C GLY A 160 9.49 -13.72 8.45
N THR A 161 9.66 -13.24 7.22
CA THR A 161 10.99 -13.15 6.57
C THR A 161 11.28 -11.71 6.17
N ILE A 162 12.48 -11.24 6.49
CA ILE A 162 13.05 -9.99 6.00
C ILE A 162 14.32 -10.34 5.23
N ASN A 163 14.38 -9.96 3.96
CA ASN A 163 15.59 -10.02 3.15
C ASN A 163 16.00 -8.58 2.82
N GLY A 164 17.24 -8.24 3.14
CA GLY A 164 17.85 -6.95 2.82
C GLY A 164 19.20 -7.18 2.15
N ASP A 165 19.38 -6.63 0.95
CA ASP A 165 20.68 -6.57 0.26
C ASP A 165 21.08 -5.08 0.12
N GLY A 166 22.26 -4.74 0.62
CA GLY A 166 22.84 -3.39 0.63
C GLY A 166 24.16 -3.34 -0.11
#